data_AF-A0AAX4JP15-F1
#
_entry.id   AF-A0AAX4JP15-F1
#
_cell.length_a   1.000
_cell.length_b   1.000
_cell.length_c   1.000
_cell.angle_alpha   90.00
_cell.angle_beta   90.00
_cell.angle_gamma   90.00
#
_symmetry.space_group_name_H-M   'P 1'
#
loop_
_entity.id
_entity.type
_entity.pdbx_description
1 polymer ?
#
loop_
_entity_poly.entity_id
_entity_poly.type
_entity_poly.pdbx_seq_one_letter_code
_entity_poly.pdbx_strand_id
1 'polypeptide(L)'
;MPTLPSFLRPRPRSPPPPSPITTYYLTTPYSSNQQALRSIPSSSHPSEIPSGSLIFSFTHPQLSISKGTSFFLDCIPDPIGFLYHSSFFISKHLSPNNEQGKIEWRHQLIQLELENKDGLAATSGGKIVISLKWIENIMNQVKRNEKSKQSAIKEFKGVLLHELVHTIQHDGFGSTPGWLIESIADYVRLLGKLGPDHWRKSGSGKIEKGYEDGYDIGARFLVWLTTNDPEILDDTSRISYDGGELIPVEYAIQPSQTPTSTATSNDAKPTQYPDPNWNQGYIENHSLNKSKPKHRPGPYPDLIKLIDSRLKFERWDDSWWQEMTGLNLDDLWSSYMAYYGRF
;
A
#
# COMPACT_ATOMS: atom_id res chain seq x y z
N MET A 1 51.87 32.40 27.90
CA MET A 1 50.58 32.73 27.24
C MET A 1 49.48 31.94 27.92
N PRO A 2 48.36 32.56 28.34
CA PRO A 2 47.29 31.83 29.00
C PRO A 2 46.52 30.97 27.97
N THR A 3 46.24 29.72 28.34
CA THR A 3 45.51 28.76 27.51
C THR A 3 44.00 29.01 27.61
N LEU A 4 43.33 29.09 26.46
CA LEU A 4 41.88 29.27 26.36
C LEU A 4 41.12 28.10 27.02
N PRO A 5 40.09 28.37 27.84
CA PRO A 5 39.23 27.35 28.44
C PRO A 5 38.56 26.45 27.40
N SER A 6 38.44 25.15 27.71
CA SER A 6 37.94 24.11 26.79
C SER A 6 36.52 24.35 26.25
N PHE A 7 35.68 25.07 27.00
CA PHE A 7 34.30 25.42 26.64
C PHE A 7 34.19 26.60 25.67
N LEU A 8 35.30 27.33 25.42
CA LEU A 8 35.38 28.39 24.39
C LEU A 8 36.02 27.89 23.09
N ARG A 9 36.38 26.60 22.99
CA ARG A 9 36.78 26.01 21.71
C ARG A 9 35.54 25.79 20.85
N PRO A 10 35.50 26.27 19.59
CA PRO A 10 34.46 25.88 18.64
C PRO A 10 34.39 24.35 18.59
N ARG A 11 33.21 23.77 18.85
CA ARG A 11 33.02 22.35 18.54
C ARG A 11 33.32 22.18 17.05
N PRO A 12 34.14 21.19 16.65
CA PRO A 12 34.28 20.89 15.23
C PRO A 12 32.87 20.65 14.68
N ARG A 13 32.48 21.44 13.67
CA ARG A 13 31.22 21.22 12.97
C ARG A 13 31.28 19.78 12.45
N SER A 14 30.41 18.93 12.96
CA SER A 14 30.24 17.59 12.41
C SER A 14 30.00 17.74 10.90
N PRO A 15 30.69 16.96 10.05
CA PRO A 15 30.45 17.03 8.61
C PRO A 15 28.95 16.82 8.34
N PRO A 16 28.37 17.51 7.34
CA PRO A 16 26.98 17.31 6.99
C PRO A 16 26.73 15.81 6.70
N PRO A 17 25.57 15.27 7.10
CA PRO A 17 25.24 13.89 6.77
C PRO A 17 25.31 13.72 5.24
N PRO A 18 25.79 12.57 4.76
CA PRO A 18 25.90 12.35 3.32
C PRO A 18 24.52 12.39 2.66
N SER A 19 24.48 12.96 1.46
CA SER A 19 23.25 13.08 0.68
C SER A 19 22.62 11.70 0.39
N PRO A 20 21.28 11.62 0.35
CA PRO A 20 20.59 10.40 -0.05
C PRO A 20 20.91 10.05 -1.51
N ILE A 21 20.78 8.77 -1.84
CA ILE A 21 20.96 8.23 -3.19
C ILE A 21 19.58 8.22 -3.86
N THR A 22 19.46 8.71 -5.10
CA THR A 22 18.24 8.62 -5.92
C THR A 22 18.53 7.95 -7.25
N THR A 23 17.81 6.88 -7.56
CA THR A 23 17.91 6.15 -8.84
C THR A 23 16.58 6.22 -9.59
N TYR A 24 16.61 6.43 -10.91
CA TYR A 24 15.42 6.50 -11.78
C TYR A 24 15.31 5.29 -12.70
N TYR A 25 14.09 4.83 -12.93
CA TYR A 25 13.74 3.65 -13.73
C TYR A 25 12.57 4.00 -14.66
N LEU A 26 12.61 3.55 -15.91
CA LEU A 26 11.53 3.78 -16.90
C LEU A 26 10.93 2.45 -17.34
N THR A 27 9.61 2.38 -17.41
CA THR A 27 8.90 1.23 -17.97
C THR A 27 8.72 1.35 -19.48
N THR A 28 8.75 0.24 -20.20
CA THR A 28 8.35 0.20 -21.61
C THR A 28 6.82 0.08 -21.72
N PRO A 29 6.17 0.77 -22.67
CA PRO A 29 4.70 0.78 -22.80
C PRO A 29 4.13 -0.53 -23.37
N TYR A 30 4.97 -1.42 -23.90
CA TYR A 30 4.59 -2.72 -24.44
C TYR A 30 5.29 -3.82 -23.64
N SER A 31 4.56 -4.45 -22.73
CA SER A 31 5.04 -5.61 -21.99
C SER A 31 5.30 -6.77 -22.95
N SER A 32 6.56 -7.09 -23.22
CA SER A 32 6.92 -8.51 -23.14
C SER A 32 6.98 -8.81 -21.65
N ASN A 33 6.11 -9.68 -21.14
CA ASN A 33 6.31 -10.34 -19.86
C ASN A 33 7.80 -10.72 -19.77
N GLN A 34 8.49 -10.38 -18.68
CA GLN A 34 9.90 -10.75 -18.38
C GLN A 34 11.05 -9.79 -18.75
N GLN A 35 10.93 -8.47 -18.58
CA GLN A 35 12.14 -7.63 -18.54
C GLN A 35 12.25 -6.79 -17.26
N ALA A 36 13.37 -6.96 -16.54
CA ALA A 36 13.71 -6.17 -15.37
C ALA A 36 13.86 -4.69 -15.74
N LEU A 37 13.29 -3.81 -14.91
CA LEU A 37 13.44 -2.36 -15.08
C LEU A 37 14.92 -1.98 -14.97
N ARG A 38 15.45 -1.35 -16.01
CA ARG A 38 16.82 -0.85 -16.03
C ARG A 38 16.84 0.62 -15.62
N SER A 39 17.91 1.04 -14.96
CA SER A 39 18.13 2.46 -14.70
C SER A 39 18.20 3.21 -16.03
N ILE A 40 17.61 4.41 -16.09
CA ILE A 40 17.67 5.25 -17.28
C ILE A 40 19.09 5.87 -17.33
N PRO A 41 19.93 5.55 -18.32
CA PRO A 41 21.19 6.27 -18.50
C PRO A 41 20.89 7.73 -18.86
N SER A 42 21.75 8.66 -18.43
CA SER A 42 21.66 10.07 -18.84
C SER A 42 21.81 10.17 -20.36
N SER A 43 20.68 10.28 -21.08
CA SER A 43 20.67 10.53 -22.52
C SER A 43 21.03 11.99 -22.79
N SER A 44 21.90 12.23 -23.78
CA SER A 44 22.22 13.57 -24.28
C SER A 44 21.12 14.18 -25.14
N HIS A 45 20.04 13.44 -25.42
CA HIS A 45 18.91 13.88 -26.22
C HIS A 45 17.59 13.68 -25.48
N PRO A 46 16.69 14.69 -25.46
CA PRO A 46 15.35 14.54 -24.92
C PRO A 46 14.57 13.54 -25.79
N SER A 47 14.22 12.40 -25.22
CA SER A 47 13.30 11.43 -25.80
C SER A 47 11.92 11.60 -25.17
N GLU A 48 10.86 11.62 -25.99
CA GLU A 48 9.50 11.65 -25.49
C GLU A 48 9.19 10.36 -24.71
N ILE A 49 8.63 10.52 -23.51
CA ILE A 49 8.21 9.40 -22.68
C ILE A 49 6.80 8.99 -23.10
N PRO A 50 6.56 7.73 -23.51
CA PRO A 50 5.24 7.28 -23.92
C PRO A 50 4.21 7.50 -22.80
N SER A 51 3.00 7.96 -23.15
CA SER A 51 1.97 8.34 -22.17
C SER A 51 1.52 7.18 -21.26
N GLY A 52 1.71 5.93 -21.69
CA GLY A 52 1.40 4.73 -20.89
C GLY A 52 2.55 4.20 -20.03
N SER A 53 3.75 4.79 -20.15
CA SER A 53 4.91 4.40 -19.34
C SER A 53 4.85 5.02 -17.96
N LEU A 54 5.29 4.29 -16.94
CA LEU A 54 5.59 4.80 -15.61
C LEU A 54 7.08 5.10 -15.47
N ILE A 55 7.39 6.10 -14.66
CA ILE A 55 8.73 6.44 -14.22
C ILE A 55 8.75 6.18 -12.73
N PHE A 56 9.71 5.39 -12.26
CA PHE A 56 9.94 5.20 -10.84
C PHE A 56 11.21 5.90 -10.41
N SER A 57 11.21 6.48 -9.22
CA SER A 57 12.43 6.87 -8.53
C SER A 57 12.49 6.22 -7.16
N PHE A 58 13.70 5.86 -6.72
CA PHE A 58 13.93 5.35 -5.37
C PHE A 58 14.99 6.18 -4.68
N THR A 59 14.61 6.88 -3.61
CA THR A 59 15.49 7.70 -2.78
C THR A 59 15.69 7.07 -1.42
N HIS A 60 16.93 6.86 -0.98
CA HIS A 60 17.21 6.32 0.34
C HIS A 60 18.57 6.78 0.89
N PRO A 61 18.78 6.77 2.23
CA PRO A 61 20.09 6.99 2.81
C PRO A 61 21.10 5.92 2.38
N GLN A 62 22.39 6.24 2.45
CA GLN A 62 23.46 5.30 2.09
C GLN A 62 23.42 4.03 2.96
N LEU A 63 23.62 2.86 2.33
CA LEU A 63 23.58 1.55 2.98
C LEU A 63 24.63 1.40 4.09
N SER A 64 25.80 2.01 3.90
CA SER A 64 26.89 2.02 4.88
C SER A 64 26.52 2.69 6.21
N ILE A 65 25.48 3.53 6.22
CA ILE A 65 25.09 4.36 7.37
C ILE A 65 23.73 3.93 7.91
N SER A 66 22.78 3.63 7.03
CA SER A 66 21.41 3.30 7.42
C SER A 66 21.21 1.78 7.53
N LYS A 67 21.16 1.31 8.78
CA LYS A 67 20.80 -0.08 9.09
C LYS A 67 19.35 -0.36 8.68
N GLY A 68 18.44 0.60 8.84
CA GLY A 68 17.06 0.50 8.38
C GLY A 68 16.97 0.27 6.88
N THR A 69 17.66 1.08 6.07
CA THR A 69 17.69 0.90 4.60
C THR A 69 18.28 -0.45 4.22
N SER A 70 19.39 -0.84 4.84
CA SER A 70 20.02 -2.15 4.58
C SER A 70 19.07 -3.31 4.89
N PHE A 71 18.35 -3.24 6.01
CA PHE A 71 17.37 -4.25 6.40
C PHE A 71 16.15 -4.28 5.46
N PHE A 72 15.64 -3.11 5.05
CA PHE A 72 14.54 -3.01 4.10
C PHE A 72 14.89 -3.67 2.76
N LEU A 73 16.09 -3.41 2.22
CA LEU A 73 16.54 -4.02 0.97
C LEU A 73 16.91 -5.51 1.12
N ASP A 74 17.31 -5.95 2.31
CA ASP A 74 17.45 -7.39 2.62
C ASP A 74 16.09 -8.11 2.68
N CYS A 75 15.01 -7.39 2.99
CA CYS A 75 13.64 -7.91 2.93
C CYS A 75 13.02 -7.80 1.53
N ILE A 76 13.25 -6.70 0.82
CA ILE A 76 12.73 -6.41 -0.52
C ILE A 76 13.91 -5.96 -1.40
N PRO A 77 14.62 -6.90 -2.05
CA PRO A 77 15.80 -6.57 -2.85
C PRO A 77 15.52 -5.65 -4.05
N ASP A 78 14.31 -5.72 -4.61
CA ASP A 78 13.87 -4.88 -5.72
C ASP A 78 12.50 -4.25 -5.41
N PRO A 79 12.47 -3.14 -4.64
CA PRO A 79 11.23 -2.49 -4.29
C PRO A 79 10.57 -1.83 -5.50
N ILE A 80 11.34 -1.40 -6.51
CA ILE A 80 10.80 -0.79 -7.73
C ILE A 80 10.15 -1.83 -8.63
N GLY A 81 10.77 -3.00 -8.81
CA GLY A 81 10.14 -4.13 -9.50
C GLY A 81 8.84 -4.56 -8.82
N PHE A 82 8.80 -4.58 -7.48
CA PHE A 82 7.57 -4.83 -6.74
C PHE A 82 6.49 -3.78 -7.02
N LEU A 83 6.82 -2.48 -6.98
CA LEU A 83 5.85 -1.41 -7.28
C LEU A 83 5.36 -1.47 -8.74
N TYR A 84 6.24 -1.80 -9.69
CA TYR A 84 5.87 -1.97 -11.09
C TYR A 84 4.87 -3.11 -11.30
N HIS A 85 5.12 -4.30 -10.77
CA HIS A 85 4.15 -5.38 -10.89
C HIS A 85 2.85 -5.09 -10.14
N SER A 86 2.96 -4.40 -9.00
CA SER A 86 1.82 -3.96 -8.22
C SER A 86 0.97 -2.93 -8.97
N SER A 87 1.54 -2.05 -9.81
CA SER A 87 0.75 -1.06 -10.55
C SER A 87 -0.20 -1.70 -11.56
N PHE A 88 0.21 -2.79 -12.24
CA PHE A 88 -0.69 -3.56 -13.11
C PHE A 88 -1.72 -4.37 -12.32
N PHE A 89 -1.32 -4.91 -11.17
CA PHE A 89 -2.25 -5.59 -10.28
C PHE A 89 -3.36 -4.62 -9.83
N ILE A 90 -2.99 -3.44 -9.35
CA ILE A 90 -3.93 -2.39 -8.95
C ILE A 90 -4.82 -1.99 -10.14
N SER A 91 -4.26 -1.72 -11.31
CA SER A 91 -5.06 -1.30 -12.46
C SER A 91 -6.08 -2.35 -12.89
N LYS A 92 -5.77 -3.66 -12.77
CA LYS A 92 -6.74 -4.75 -13.01
C LYS A 92 -7.93 -4.73 -12.03
N HIS A 93 -7.70 -4.26 -10.80
CA HIS A 93 -8.71 -4.26 -9.74
C HIS A 93 -9.46 -2.94 -9.59
N LEU A 94 -8.95 -1.83 -10.11
CA LEU A 94 -9.60 -0.51 -10.05
C LEU A 94 -10.13 0.00 -11.40
N SER A 95 -9.63 -0.51 -12.54
CA SER A 95 -10.07 -0.03 -13.85
C SER A 95 -10.90 -1.08 -14.63
N PRO A 96 -12.05 -0.71 -15.22
CA PRO A 96 -12.87 -1.62 -16.02
C PRO A 96 -12.29 -1.88 -17.42
N ASN A 97 -11.46 -0.96 -17.95
CA ASN A 97 -11.05 -0.95 -19.36
C ASN A 97 -9.55 -1.27 -19.56
N ASN A 98 -9.12 -2.48 -19.21
CA ASN A 98 -7.75 -2.93 -19.51
C ASN A 98 -7.59 -3.56 -20.91
N GLU A 99 -8.65 -3.62 -21.73
CA GLU A 99 -8.66 -4.39 -22.99
C GLU A 99 -8.08 -3.68 -24.23
N GLN A 100 -7.65 -2.40 -24.15
CA GLN A 100 -7.06 -1.69 -25.31
C GLN A 100 -5.63 -1.14 -25.10
N GLY A 101 -4.86 -1.70 -24.16
CA GLY A 101 -3.40 -1.52 -24.14
C GLY A 101 -2.90 -0.09 -23.90
N LYS A 102 -3.74 0.83 -23.42
CA LYS A 102 -3.35 2.20 -23.08
C LYS A 102 -3.86 2.56 -21.69
N ILE A 103 -3.14 2.10 -20.67
CA ILE A 103 -3.38 2.53 -19.29
C ILE A 103 -3.03 4.02 -19.20
N GLU A 104 -3.97 4.83 -18.71
CA GLU A 104 -3.73 6.22 -18.36
C GLU A 104 -3.47 6.29 -16.86
N TRP A 105 -2.23 6.64 -16.48
CA TRP A 105 -1.84 6.73 -15.07
C TRP A 105 -2.21 8.10 -14.49
N ARG A 106 -2.82 8.12 -13.30
CA ARG A 106 -3.05 9.35 -12.52
C ARG A 106 -1.75 10.12 -12.27
N HIS A 107 -0.67 9.40 -12.00
CA HIS A 107 0.68 9.93 -11.87
C HIS A 107 1.65 9.10 -12.72
N GLN A 108 2.32 9.76 -13.67
CA GLN A 108 3.32 9.09 -14.52
C GLN A 108 4.64 8.86 -13.76
N LEU A 109 4.97 9.75 -12.81
CA LEU A 109 6.13 9.63 -11.92
C LEU A 109 5.69 9.12 -10.56
N ILE A 110 6.20 7.95 -10.18
CA ILE A 110 6.08 7.37 -8.85
C ILE A 110 7.43 7.47 -8.13
N GLN A 111 7.44 8.09 -6.95
CA GLN A 111 8.65 8.30 -6.17
C GLN A 111 8.56 7.52 -4.87
N LEU A 112 9.45 6.58 -4.63
CA LEU A 112 9.60 5.90 -3.36
C LEU A 112 10.75 6.53 -2.58
N GLU A 113 10.50 7.00 -1.36
CA GLU A 113 11.53 7.55 -0.49
C GLU A 113 11.56 6.86 0.88
N LEU A 114 12.75 6.50 1.36
CA LEU A 114 12.96 6.09 2.75
C LEU A 114 13.49 7.27 3.55
N GLU A 115 12.76 7.72 4.56
CA GLU A 115 13.18 8.86 5.38
C GLU A 115 12.83 8.69 6.86
N ASN A 116 13.45 9.51 7.71
CA ASN A 116 13.12 9.56 9.13
C ASN A 116 11.86 10.38 9.36
N LYS A 117 10.73 9.70 9.55
CA LYS A 117 9.44 10.33 9.87
C LYS A 117 8.65 9.51 10.89
N ASP A 118 7.61 10.12 11.45
CA ASP A 118 6.65 9.43 12.30
C ASP A 118 5.60 8.69 11.45
N GLY A 119 4.90 7.76 12.08
CA GLY A 119 3.99 6.85 11.37
C GLY A 119 4.73 5.78 10.55
N LEU A 120 3.97 5.06 9.73
CA LEU A 120 4.47 3.94 8.92
C LEU A 120 4.96 4.44 7.57
N ALA A 121 4.09 5.20 6.91
CA ALA A 121 4.27 5.70 5.57
C ALA A 121 3.40 6.94 5.34
N ALA A 122 3.50 7.55 4.17
CA ALA A 122 2.51 8.51 3.65
C ALA A 122 2.64 8.58 2.13
N THR A 123 1.53 8.93 1.49
CA THR A 123 1.49 9.21 0.06
C THR A 123 0.88 10.59 -0.20
N SER A 124 1.49 11.33 -1.13
CA SER A 124 0.95 12.59 -1.64
C SER A 124 1.42 12.80 -3.07
N GLY A 125 0.48 12.97 -3.99
CA GLY A 125 0.77 12.83 -5.42
C GLY A 125 1.41 11.47 -5.71
N GLY A 126 2.23 11.38 -6.76
CA GLY A 126 2.98 10.17 -7.05
C GLY A 126 4.09 9.83 -6.03
N LYS A 127 4.23 10.55 -4.92
CA LYS A 127 5.30 10.35 -3.93
C LYS A 127 4.82 9.51 -2.75
N ILE A 128 5.49 8.37 -2.56
CA ILE A 128 5.38 7.42 -1.46
C ILE A 128 6.59 7.59 -0.55
N VAL A 129 6.35 7.74 0.74
CA VAL A 129 7.39 7.88 1.75
C VAL A 129 7.23 6.81 2.83
N ILE A 130 8.26 5.99 3.04
CA ILE A 130 8.29 4.96 4.08
C ILE A 130 9.19 5.39 5.24
N SER A 131 8.69 5.21 6.47
CA SER A 131 9.43 5.58 7.69
C SER A 131 10.57 4.62 7.99
N LEU A 132 11.80 5.16 8.06
CA LEU A 132 12.96 4.46 8.58
C LEU A 132 12.82 4.11 10.06
N LYS A 133 12.15 4.94 10.87
CA LYS A 133 11.90 4.65 12.29
C LYS A 133 11.05 3.37 12.42
N TRP A 134 10.02 3.25 11.58
CA TRP A 134 9.17 2.06 11.54
C TRP A 134 9.93 0.82 11.06
N ILE A 135 10.70 0.93 9.98
CA ILE A 135 11.56 -0.15 9.46
C ILE A 135 12.53 -0.64 10.55
N GLU A 136 13.17 0.29 11.28
CA GLU A 136 14.10 -0.05 12.35
C GLU A 136 13.40 -0.72 13.55
N ASN A 137 12.18 -0.31 13.88
CA ASN A 137 11.37 -0.99 14.88
C ASN A 137 11.08 -2.45 14.49
N ILE A 138 10.66 -2.69 13.24
CA ILE A 138 10.46 -4.05 12.72
C ILE A 138 11.77 -4.84 12.72
N MET A 139 12.89 -4.23 12.29
CA MET A 139 14.22 -4.85 12.36
C MET A 139 14.54 -5.30 13.79
N ASN A 140 14.25 -4.49 14.80
CA ASN A 140 14.50 -4.81 16.20
C ASN A 140 13.56 -5.90 16.72
N GLN A 141 12.31 -5.95 16.29
CA GLN A 141 11.39 -7.07 16.58
C GLN A 141 11.92 -8.39 15.99
N VAL A 142 12.44 -8.35 14.75
CA VAL A 142 13.05 -9.53 14.12
C VAL A 142 14.30 -9.99 14.87
N LYS A 143 15.19 -9.07 15.26
CA LYS A 143 16.38 -9.41 16.06
C LYS A 143 16.05 -10.02 17.43
N ARG A 144 14.91 -9.63 18.01
CA ARG A 144 14.41 -10.16 19.29
C ARG A 144 13.57 -11.42 19.13
N ASN A 145 13.43 -11.95 17.91
CA ASN A 145 12.56 -13.10 17.59
C ASN A 145 11.07 -12.89 17.91
N GLU A 146 10.60 -11.65 17.97
CA GLU A 146 9.19 -11.32 18.20
C GLU A 146 8.39 -11.31 16.89
N LYS A 147 9.07 -11.06 15.76
CA LYS A 147 8.50 -11.09 14.41
C LYS A 147 9.42 -11.90 13.52
N SER A 148 8.88 -12.76 12.66
CA SER A 148 9.72 -13.48 11.69
C SER A 148 10.14 -12.55 10.55
N LYS A 149 11.29 -12.83 9.91
CA LYS A 149 11.71 -12.09 8.69
C LYS A 149 10.64 -12.17 7.60
N GLN A 150 9.94 -13.30 7.47
CA GLN A 150 8.85 -13.45 6.50
C GLN A 150 7.64 -12.54 6.81
N SER A 151 7.27 -12.42 8.09
CA SER A 151 6.22 -11.48 8.51
C SER A 151 6.64 -10.02 8.25
N ALA A 152 7.92 -9.67 8.45
CA ALA A 152 8.46 -8.36 8.07
C ALA A 152 8.38 -8.11 6.55
N ILE A 153 8.75 -9.09 5.72
CA ILE A 153 8.64 -8.99 4.24
C ILE A 153 7.20 -8.75 3.82
N LYS A 154 6.25 -9.53 4.36
CA LYS A 154 4.81 -9.40 4.09
C LYS A 154 4.30 -8.02 4.49
N GLU A 155 4.71 -7.52 5.65
CA GLU A 155 4.34 -6.20 6.13
C GLU A 155 4.86 -5.08 5.21
N PHE A 156 6.14 -5.10 4.85
CA PHE A 156 6.74 -4.10 3.96
C PHE A 156 6.08 -4.08 2.58
N LYS A 157 5.86 -5.26 1.97
CA LYS A 157 5.15 -5.37 0.69
C LYS A 157 3.71 -4.85 0.80
N GLY A 158 3.03 -5.18 1.88
CA GLY A 158 1.66 -4.74 2.12
C GLY A 158 1.53 -3.23 2.25
N VAL A 159 2.42 -2.58 3.02
CA VAL A 159 2.45 -1.11 3.12
C VAL A 159 2.81 -0.47 1.78
N LEU A 160 3.81 -0.98 1.05
CA LEU A 160 4.13 -0.46 -0.28
C LEU A 160 2.95 -0.56 -1.26
N LEU A 161 2.20 -1.67 -1.22
CA LEU A 161 1.02 -1.85 -2.06
C LEU A 161 -0.09 -0.87 -1.68
N HIS A 162 -0.37 -0.71 -0.39
CA HIS A 162 -1.36 0.25 0.14
C HIS A 162 -1.03 1.67 -0.33
N GLU A 163 0.20 2.12 -0.12
CA GLU A 163 0.64 3.46 -0.53
C GLU A 163 0.58 3.64 -2.06
N LEU A 164 0.95 2.61 -2.83
CA LEU A 164 0.86 2.66 -4.29
C LEU A 164 -0.58 2.77 -4.79
N VAL A 165 -1.55 2.14 -4.12
CA VAL A 165 -2.97 2.30 -4.44
C VAL A 165 -3.38 3.76 -4.38
N HIS A 166 -2.95 4.54 -3.38
CA HIS A 166 -3.23 5.97 -3.30
C HIS A 166 -2.69 6.80 -4.47
N THR A 167 -1.62 6.33 -5.14
CA THR A 167 -1.08 7.00 -6.34
C THR A 167 -1.88 6.70 -7.62
N ILE A 168 -2.71 5.65 -7.61
CA ILE A 168 -3.44 5.17 -8.78
C ILE A 168 -4.93 5.47 -8.67
N GLN A 169 -5.55 5.15 -7.51
CA GLN A 169 -6.97 5.33 -7.28
C GLN A 169 -7.38 6.81 -7.40
N HIS A 170 -8.63 7.05 -7.74
CA HIS A 170 -9.22 8.39 -7.75
C HIS A 170 -9.89 8.72 -6.40
N ASP A 171 -9.98 10.01 -6.06
CA ASP A 171 -10.53 10.49 -4.78
C ASP A 171 -11.72 11.45 -4.93
N GLY A 172 -12.27 11.54 -6.14
CA GLY A 172 -13.43 12.39 -6.44
C GLY A 172 -13.15 13.87 -6.15
N PHE A 173 -11.96 14.36 -6.47
CA PHE A 173 -11.52 15.72 -6.13
C PHE A 173 -11.52 15.95 -4.60
N GLY A 174 -11.01 14.96 -3.87
CA GLY A 174 -10.92 14.95 -2.41
C GLY A 174 -12.26 14.91 -1.68
N SER A 175 -13.34 14.45 -2.33
CA SER A 175 -14.66 14.36 -1.72
C SER A 175 -15.00 13.00 -1.15
N THR A 176 -14.28 11.94 -1.54
CA THR A 176 -14.50 10.60 -1.03
C THR A 176 -14.21 10.53 0.48
N PRO A 177 -15.08 9.88 1.29
CA PRO A 177 -14.86 9.67 2.70
C PRO A 177 -13.52 8.95 2.97
N GLY A 178 -12.80 9.41 4.00
CA GLY A 178 -11.49 8.87 4.35
C GLY A 178 -11.51 7.36 4.61
N TRP A 179 -12.55 6.84 5.29
CA TRP A 179 -12.68 5.40 5.53
C TRP A 179 -12.67 4.60 4.23
N LEU A 180 -13.37 5.07 3.18
CA LEU A 180 -13.50 4.36 1.91
C LEU A 180 -12.20 4.41 1.13
N ILE A 181 -11.54 5.56 1.10
CA ILE A 181 -10.23 5.75 0.44
C ILE A 181 -9.16 4.81 0.99
N GLU A 182 -9.12 4.65 2.31
CA GLU A 182 -8.16 3.79 3.00
C GLU A 182 -8.57 2.31 2.89
N SER A 183 -9.86 2.02 2.96
CA SER A 183 -10.38 0.66 2.78
C SER A 183 -10.24 0.13 1.36
N ILE A 184 -10.24 0.98 0.32
CA ILE A 184 -9.91 0.55 -1.05
C ILE A 184 -8.43 0.13 -1.15
N ALA A 185 -7.52 0.88 -0.52
CA ALA A 185 -6.10 0.51 -0.47
C ALA A 185 -5.89 -0.83 0.26
N ASP A 186 -6.54 -1.02 1.40
CA ASP A 186 -6.47 -2.30 2.14
C ASP A 186 -7.27 -3.43 1.48
N TYR A 187 -8.33 -3.13 0.72
CA TYR A 187 -9.06 -4.09 -0.11
C TYR A 187 -8.12 -4.72 -1.16
N VAL A 188 -7.38 -3.90 -1.91
CA VAL A 188 -6.40 -4.40 -2.88
C VAL A 188 -5.29 -5.19 -2.18
N ARG A 189 -4.89 -4.78 -0.96
CA ARG A 189 -3.93 -5.52 -0.14
C ARG A 189 -4.43 -6.90 0.27
N LEU A 190 -5.73 -7.06 0.56
CA LEU A 190 -6.35 -8.37 0.80
C LEU A 190 -6.38 -9.24 -0.46
N LEU A 191 -6.72 -8.66 -1.62
CA LEU A 191 -6.70 -9.38 -2.90
C LEU A 191 -5.28 -9.91 -3.23
N GLY A 192 -4.25 -9.12 -2.92
CA GLY A 192 -2.85 -9.51 -3.06
C GLY A 192 -2.34 -10.48 -1.98
N LYS A 193 -3.19 -10.94 -1.05
CA LYS A 193 -2.84 -11.79 0.10
C LYS A 193 -1.75 -11.19 1.00
N LEU A 194 -1.72 -9.86 1.11
CA LEU A 194 -0.73 -9.08 1.89
C LEU A 194 -1.31 -8.48 3.18
N GLY A 195 -2.50 -8.91 3.62
CA GLY A 195 -3.09 -8.54 4.90
C GLY A 195 -2.20 -8.96 6.09
N PRO A 196 -1.84 -8.05 7.02
CA PRO A 196 -1.14 -8.35 8.25
C PRO A 196 -1.84 -9.39 9.12
N ASP A 197 -1.03 -10.20 9.79
CA ASP A 197 -1.53 -11.28 10.66
C ASP A 197 -2.31 -10.77 11.89
N HIS A 198 -2.16 -9.48 12.23
CA HIS A 198 -2.83 -8.83 13.37
C HIS A 198 -4.16 -8.15 13.00
N TRP A 199 -4.55 -8.13 11.73
CA TRP A 199 -5.82 -7.54 11.32
C TRP A 199 -7.01 -8.31 11.90
N ARG A 200 -8.04 -7.55 12.26
CA ARG A 200 -9.25 -8.14 12.85
C ARG A 200 -9.97 -8.98 11.79
N LYS A 201 -10.80 -9.93 12.22
CA LYS A 201 -11.51 -10.84 11.30
C LYS A 201 -12.75 -10.18 10.69
N SER A 202 -13.28 -10.75 9.61
CA SER A 202 -14.55 -10.30 9.02
C SER A 202 -15.69 -10.33 10.05
N GLY A 203 -16.52 -9.30 10.05
CA GLY A 203 -17.64 -9.13 11.00
C GLY A 203 -17.22 -8.80 12.43
N SER A 204 -16.02 -8.26 12.66
CA SER A 204 -15.54 -7.85 14.00
C SER A 204 -15.54 -6.33 14.23
N GLY A 205 -16.07 -5.55 13.29
CA GLY A 205 -16.25 -4.11 13.46
C GLY A 205 -17.21 -3.82 14.60
N LYS A 206 -16.90 -2.79 15.39
CA LYS A 206 -17.78 -2.27 16.44
C LYS A 206 -19.08 -1.75 15.83
N ILE A 207 -20.21 -2.05 16.47
CA ILE A 207 -21.53 -1.63 16.00
C ILE A 207 -21.60 -0.10 15.93
N GLU A 208 -21.06 0.60 16.92
CA GLU A 208 -21.11 2.06 17.02
C GLU A 208 -20.28 2.80 15.96
N LYS A 209 -19.28 2.13 15.36
CA LYS A 209 -18.40 2.71 14.35
C LYS A 209 -18.58 2.09 12.96
N GLY A 210 -19.24 0.93 12.87
CA GLY A 210 -19.58 0.26 11.63
C GLY A 210 -18.36 0.01 10.73
N TYR A 211 -18.52 0.29 9.44
CA TYR A 211 -17.48 0.20 8.43
C TYR A 211 -16.33 1.20 8.63
N GLU A 212 -16.51 2.23 9.47
CA GLU A 212 -15.47 3.21 9.81
C GLU A 212 -14.61 2.80 11.01
N ASP A 213 -14.87 1.64 11.64
CA ASP A 213 -14.13 1.18 12.81
C ASP A 213 -12.67 0.79 12.51
N GLY A 214 -12.23 0.95 11.27
CA GLY A 214 -10.85 0.86 10.82
C GLY A 214 -10.76 0.29 9.41
N TYR A 215 -9.63 0.55 8.76
CA TYR A 215 -9.47 0.30 7.33
C TYR A 215 -9.53 -1.19 6.98
N ASP A 216 -9.06 -2.06 7.87
CA ASP A 216 -9.17 -3.52 7.78
C ASP A 216 -10.63 -3.99 7.78
N ILE A 217 -11.49 -3.36 8.58
CA ILE A 217 -12.92 -3.68 8.66
C ILE A 217 -13.62 -3.28 7.37
N GLY A 218 -13.43 -2.04 6.91
CA GLY A 218 -14.00 -1.59 5.65
C GLY A 218 -13.46 -2.41 4.46
N ALA A 219 -12.17 -2.73 4.41
CA ALA A 219 -11.59 -3.56 3.36
C ALA A 219 -12.23 -4.96 3.28
N ARG A 220 -12.46 -5.61 4.42
CA ARG A 220 -13.15 -6.92 4.47
C ARG A 220 -14.61 -6.83 4.07
N PHE A 221 -15.26 -5.71 4.38
CA PHE A 221 -16.61 -5.44 3.88
C PHE A 221 -16.61 -5.29 2.35
N LEU A 222 -15.65 -4.56 1.76
CA LEU A 222 -15.51 -4.46 0.30
C LEU A 222 -15.19 -5.82 -0.36
N VAL A 223 -14.32 -6.64 0.24
CA VAL A 223 -14.11 -8.04 -0.20
C VAL A 223 -15.43 -8.81 -0.15
N TRP A 224 -16.19 -8.66 0.94
CA TRP A 224 -17.49 -9.31 1.06
C TRP A 224 -18.54 -8.76 0.09
N LEU A 225 -18.40 -7.56 -0.45
CA LEU A 225 -19.30 -7.09 -1.51
C LEU A 225 -18.89 -7.60 -2.89
N THR A 226 -17.60 -7.89 -3.12
CA THR A 226 -17.08 -8.04 -4.49
C THR A 226 -16.70 -9.45 -4.92
N THR A 227 -16.47 -10.40 -4.00
CA THR A 227 -16.01 -11.74 -4.37
C THR A 227 -16.68 -12.89 -3.63
N ASN A 228 -16.84 -14.04 -4.29
CA ASN A 228 -17.23 -15.31 -3.64
C ASN A 228 -16.05 -16.19 -3.27
N ASP A 229 -14.81 -15.73 -3.48
CA ASP A 229 -13.60 -16.51 -3.18
C ASP A 229 -13.48 -16.78 -1.67
N PRO A 230 -13.61 -18.04 -1.23
CA PRO A 230 -13.55 -18.39 0.19
C PRO A 230 -12.15 -18.17 0.78
N GLU A 231 -11.07 -18.25 -0.01
CA GLU A 231 -9.71 -18.01 0.50
C GLU A 231 -9.52 -16.56 0.93
N ILE A 232 -10.07 -15.63 0.15
CA ILE A 232 -10.01 -14.19 0.42
C ILE A 232 -11.01 -13.81 1.52
N LEU A 233 -12.23 -14.38 1.49
CA LEU A 233 -13.28 -14.07 2.48
C LEU A 233 -12.96 -14.56 3.89
N ASP A 234 -12.42 -15.77 4.00
CA ASP A 234 -12.09 -16.38 5.28
C ASP A 234 -10.65 -16.06 5.71
N ASP A 235 -9.88 -15.35 4.87
CA ASP A 235 -8.48 -14.97 5.10
C ASP A 235 -7.62 -16.17 5.54
N THR A 236 -7.90 -17.32 4.94
CA THR A 236 -7.34 -18.62 5.33
C THR A 236 -5.97 -18.88 4.73
N SER A 237 -5.51 -18.00 3.83
CA SER A 237 -4.23 -18.14 3.15
C SER A 237 -3.05 -17.82 4.07
N ARG A 238 -2.64 -18.83 4.84
CA ARG A 238 -1.24 -18.97 5.27
C ARG A 238 -0.41 -19.20 4.02
N ILE A 239 0.24 -18.15 3.51
CA ILE A 239 1.28 -18.16 2.45
C ILE A 239 1.43 -19.54 1.78
N SER A 240 0.50 -19.90 0.88
CA SER A 240 0.72 -20.98 -0.07
C SER A 240 1.27 -20.31 -1.33
N TYR A 241 2.56 -20.55 -1.58
CA TYR A 241 3.27 -20.18 -2.82
C TYR A 241 2.83 -21.08 -3.99
N ASP A 242 1.53 -21.37 -4.11
CA ASP A 242 1.03 -22.28 -5.14
C ASP A 242 -0.23 -21.71 -5.79
N GLY A 243 -0.04 -21.09 -6.96
CA GLY A 243 -1.02 -21.10 -8.04
C GLY A 243 -2.09 -20.00 -8.15
N GLY A 244 -2.25 -19.10 -7.18
CA GLY A 244 -3.12 -17.91 -7.34
C GLY A 244 -2.46 -16.81 -8.18
N GLU A 245 -3.23 -15.90 -8.80
CA GLU A 245 -2.73 -14.66 -9.41
C GLU A 245 -2.07 -13.73 -8.35
N LEU A 246 -0.93 -14.15 -7.84
CA LEU A 246 -0.09 -13.36 -6.94
C LEU A 246 0.67 -12.33 -7.77
N ILE A 247 0.94 -11.17 -7.18
CA ILE A 247 1.85 -10.16 -7.77
C ILE A 247 3.18 -10.90 -8.09
N PRO A 248 3.57 -11.04 -9.37
CA PRO A 248 4.75 -11.84 -9.72
C PRO A 248 6.00 -11.17 -9.15
N VAL A 249 6.74 -11.89 -8.31
CA VAL A 249 7.91 -11.38 -7.55
C VAL A 249 9.25 -12.01 -7.99
N GLU A 250 9.28 -12.73 -9.10
CA GLU A 250 10.38 -13.65 -9.48
C GLU A 250 11.53 -13.00 -10.30
N TYR A 251 11.54 -11.69 -10.55
CA TYR A 251 12.47 -11.06 -11.51
C TYR A 251 13.36 -9.89 -11.00
N ALA A 252 13.76 -9.87 -9.72
CA ALA A 252 14.65 -8.85 -9.16
C ALA A 252 16.12 -8.97 -9.67
N ILE A 253 16.71 -7.93 -10.27
CA ILE A 253 18.13 -7.89 -10.74
C ILE A 253 19.00 -6.89 -9.95
N GLN A 254 20.26 -7.30 -9.76
CA GLN A 254 21.40 -6.75 -9.01
C GLN A 254 21.83 -5.28 -9.34
N PRO A 255 22.53 -4.59 -8.42
CA PRO A 255 22.66 -3.12 -8.40
C PRO A 255 23.82 -2.57 -9.26
N SER A 256 23.63 -1.38 -9.86
CA SER A 256 24.75 -0.54 -10.32
C SER A 256 24.52 0.95 -9.99
N GLN A 257 25.62 1.66 -9.75
CA GLN A 257 25.76 2.90 -8.98
C GLN A 257 25.83 4.16 -9.88
N THR A 258 24.99 5.19 -9.68
CA THR A 258 25.33 6.65 -9.52
C THR A 258 24.10 7.58 -9.69
N PRO A 259 23.89 8.61 -8.81
CA PRO A 259 22.69 9.48 -8.84
C PRO A 259 22.94 10.96 -9.21
N THR A 260 21.89 11.68 -9.67
CA THR A 260 21.81 13.16 -9.80
C THR A 260 20.36 13.65 -9.52
N SER A 261 20.20 14.86 -8.96
CA SER A 261 19.08 15.31 -8.09
C SER A 261 18.20 16.43 -8.68
N THR A 262 16.90 16.52 -8.29
CA THR A 262 16.10 17.77 -8.08
C THR A 262 14.71 17.48 -7.45
N ALA A 263 14.11 18.45 -6.74
CA ALA A 263 13.00 18.29 -5.76
C ALA A 263 11.75 19.15 -6.04
N THR A 264 10.56 18.77 -5.52
CA THR A 264 9.37 19.63 -5.24
C THR A 264 8.44 19.02 -4.16
N SER A 265 7.56 19.84 -3.56
CA SER A 265 6.80 19.62 -2.30
C SER A 265 5.27 19.72 -2.44
N ASN A 266 4.50 18.97 -1.62
CA ASN A 266 3.24 19.36 -0.95
C ASN A 266 2.79 18.27 0.07
N ASP A 267 2.26 18.71 1.22
CA ASP A 267 2.14 17.90 2.46
C ASP A 267 1.15 16.73 2.41
N ALA A 268 1.60 15.58 2.94
CA ALA A 268 0.92 14.29 2.99
C ALA A 268 0.34 13.98 4.38
N LYS A 269 -0.75 13.21 4.46
CA LYS A 269 -1.25 12.66 5.74
C LYS A 269 -0.57 11.31 6.05
N PRO A 270 -0.12 11.06 7.29
CA PRO A 270 0.60 9.84 7.64
C PRO A 270 -0.32 8.65 7.85
N THR A 271 0.00 7.52 7.21
CA THR A 271 -0.60 6.22 7.46
C THR A 271 -0.14 5.71 8.83
N GLN A 272 -1.10 5.38 9.68
CA GLN A 272 -0.87 4.84 11.03
C GLN A 272 -1.72 3.58 11.21
N TYR A 273 -1.23 2.62 11.99
CA TYR A 273 -2.09 1.54 12.48
C TYR A 273 -3.15 2.13 13.42
N PRO A 274 -4.35 1.55 13.50
CA PRO A 274 -5.24 1.80 14.63
C PRO A 274 -4.50 1.55 15.96
N ASP A 275 -4.81 2.35 16.99
CA ASP A 275 -4.12 2.39 18.30
C ASP A 275 -3.88 0.99 18.92
N PRO A 276 -2.64 0.64 19.30
CA PRO A 276 -2.29 -0.65 19.92
C PRO A 276 -2.85 -0.87 21.34
N ASN A 277 -3.52 0.11 21.97
CA ASN A 277 -4.21 -0.07 23.27
C ASN A 277 -5.54 -0.83 23.18
N TRP A 278 -5.70 -1.72 22.20
CA TRP A 278 -6.83 -2.64 22.11
C TRP A 278 -6.59 -3.92 22.91
N ASN A 279 -6.50 -3.75 24.23
CA ASN A 279 -6.64 -4.83 25.20
C ASN A 279 -7.78 -4.49 26.16
N GLN A 280 -9.02 -4.53 25.67
CA GLN A 280 -10.19 -4.76 26.51
C GLN A 280 -11.39 -5.13 25.64
N GLY A 281 -11.86 -6.36 25.80
CA GLY A 281 -13.01 -6.93 25.08
C GLY A 281 -12.67 -8.11 24.19
N TYR A 282 -11.92 -9.10 24.68
CA TYR A 282 -11.93 -10.44 24.10
C TYR A 282 -13.37 -10.96 24.14
N ILE A 283 -14.12 -10.81 23.05
CA ILE A 283 -15.33 -11.61 22.85
C ILE A 283 -14.86 -12.97 22.39
N GLU A 284 -15.16 -13.97 23.22
CA GLU A 284 -14.76 -15.37 23.07
C GLU A 284 -14.96 -15.91 21.64
N ASN A 285 -14.01 -16.76 21.23
CA ASN A 285 -14.10 -17.58 20.03
C ASN A 285 -15.34 -18.49 20.11
N HIS A 286 -16.48 -18.01 19.61
CA HIS A 286 -17.59 -18.90 19.29
C HIS A 286 -17.31 -19.58 17.95
N SER A 287 -17.23 -20.91 18.01
CA SER A 287 -17.23 -21.83 16.87
C SER A 287 -18.19 -21.35 15.77
N LEU A 288 -17.63 -21.02 14.61
CA LEU A 288 -18.35 -20.71 13.38
C LEU A 288 -19.00 -22.00 12.85
N ASN A 289 -20.09 -22.43 13.49
CA ASN A 289 -20.91 -23.53 13.02
C ASN A 289 -22.40 -23.21 13.20
N LYS A 290 -22.81 -22.03 12.73
CA LYS A 290 -24.20 -21.71 12.41
C LYS A 290 -24.25 -21.44 10.91
N SER A 291 -25.16 -22.11 10.20
CA SER A 291 -25.36 -21.96 8.76
C SER A 291 -25.42 -20.48 8.39
N LYS A 292 -24.45 -20.00 7.58
CA LYS A 292 -24.42 -18.63 7.05
C LYS A 292 -25.81 -18.30 6.46
N PRO A 293 -26.40 -17.13 6.74
CA PRO A 293 -27.70 -16.75 6.21
C PRO A 293 -27.76 -16.94 4.69
N LYS A 294 -28.88 -17.45 4.16
CA LYS A 294 -29.02 -17.87 2.76
C LYS A 294 -28.94 -16.74 1.72
N HIS A 295 -28.98 -15.47 2.12
CA HIS A 295 -28.99 -14.35 1.19
C HIS A 295 -27.88 -13.35 1.50
N ARG A 296 -26.93 -13.24 0.57
CA ARG A 296 -25.89 -12.21 0.51
C ARG A 296 -26.22 -11.33 -0.70
N PRO A 297 -26.37 -10.00 -0.55
CA PRO A 297 -26.44 -9.11 -1.70
C PRO A 297 -25.11 -9.15 -2.46
N GLY A 298 -25.16 -9.57 -3.73
CA GLY A 298 -23.99 -9.75 -4.57
C GLY A 298 -23.47 -11.20 -4.67
N PRO A 299 -22.19 -11.39 -5.06
CA PRO A 299 -21.15 -10.37 -5.19
C PRO A 299 -21.38 -9.41 -6.36
N TYR A 300 -20.79 -8.23 -6.26
CA TYR A 300 -20.74 -7.18 -7.27
C TYR A 300 -19.28 -7.02 -7.72
N PRO A 301 -18.76 -7.85 -8.64
CA PRO A 301 -17.32 -7.95 -8.91
C PRO A 301 -16.68 -6.65 -9.41
N ASP A 302 -17.46 -5.82 -10.08
CA ASP A 302 -16.98 -4.56 -10.66
C ASP A 302 -17.31 -3.33 -9.82
N LEU A 303 -17.88 -3.49 -8.61
CA LEU A 303 -18.32 -2.37 -7.76
C LEU A 303 -17.20 -1.35 -7.51
N ILE A 304 -16.03 -1.81 -7.09
CA ILE A 304 -14.89 -0.92 -6.80
C ILE A 304 -14.35 -0.27 -8.08
N LYS A 305 -14.35 -1.01 -9.20
CA LYS A 305 -13.94 -0.46 -10.50
C LYS A 305 -14.88 0.64 -10.98
N LEU A 306 -16.18 0.46 -10.78
CA LEU A 306 -17.21 1.44 -11.14
C LEU A 306 -17.11 2.68 -10.26
N ILE A 307 -16.90 2.51 -8.95
CA ILE A 307 -16.64 3.61 -8.01
C ILE A 307 -15.41 4.41 -8.45
N ASP A 308 -14.25 3.76 -8.62
CA ASP A 308 -13.01 4.44 -9.00
C ASP A 308 -13.12 5.16 -10.36
N SER A 309 -13.79 4.53 -11.33
CA SER A 309 -14.05 5.13 -12.64
C SER A 309 -14.92 6.39 -12.57
N ARG A 310 -15.94 6.43 -11.70
CA ARG A 310 -16.74 7.64 -11.50
C ARG A 310 -15.95 8.71 -10.76
N LEU A 311 -15.17 8.34 -9.75
CA LEU A 311 -14.32 9.26 -8.99
C LEU A 311 -13.28 10.00 -9.85
N LYS A 312 -12.97 9.50 -11.05
CA LYS A 312 -12.16 10.22 -12.04
C LYS A 312 -12.81 11.54 -12.50
N PHE A 313 -14.13 11.58 -12.60
CA PHE A 313 -14.87 12.68 -13.24
C PHE A 313 -15.89 13.35 -12.31
N GLU A 314 -16.27 12.71 -11.21
CA GLU A 314 -17.35 13.12 -10.33
C GLU A 314 -16.87 13.24 -8.88
N ARG A 315 -17.56 14.08 -8.11
CA ARG A 315 -17.44 14.09 -6.65
C ARG A 315 -18.21 12.90 -6.09
N TRP A 316 -17.72 12.33 -4.99
CA TRP A 316 -18.39 11.25 -4.28
C TRP A 316 -19.82 11.62 -3.89
N ASP A 317 -20.72 10.65 -4.06
CA ASP A 317 -22.11 10.71 -3.61
C ASP A 317 -22.49 9.35 -3.00
N ASP A 318 -23.10 9.37 -1.82
CA ASP A 318 -23.52 8.15 -1.11
C ASP A 318 -24.64 7.40 -1.87
N SER A 319 -25.36 8.06 -2.79
CA SER A 319 -26.38 7.41 -3.64
C SER A 319 -25.81 6.28 -4.49
N TRP A 320 -24.50 6.29 -4.76
CA TRP A 320 -23.85 5.31 -5.63
C TRP A 320 -23.96 3.88 -5.10
N TRP A 321 -24.01 3.69 -3.78
CA TRP A 321 -24.28 2.37 -3.20
C TRP A 321 -25.61 1.82 -3.68
N GLN A 322 -26.68 2.61 -3.56
CA GLN A 322 -28.02 2.24 -3.98
C GLN A 322 -28.10 2.06 -5.50
N GLU A 323 -27.48 2.94 -6.28
CA GLU A 323 -27.47 2.86 -7.74
C GLU A 323 -26.76 1.60 -8.26
N MET A 324 -25.62 1.24 -7.65
CA MET A 324 -24.78 0.14 -8.14
C MET A 324 -25.16 -1.22 -7.56
N THR A 325 -25.74 -1.26 -6.36
CA THR A 325 -26.03 -2.52 -5.65
C THR A 325 -27.52 -2.80 -5.47
N GLY A 326 -28.37 -1.77 -5.60
CA GLY A 326 -29.79 -1.83 -5.26
C GLY A 326 -30.07 -1.66 -3.76
N LEU A 327 -29.05 -1.41 -2.93
CA LEU A 327 -29.15 -1.19 -1.49
C LEU A 327 -28.27 0.00 -1.07
N ASN A 328 -28.71 0.76 -0.07
CA ASN A 328 -27.87 1.79 0.54
C ASN A 328 -26.77 1.16 1.40
N LEU A 329 -25.80 1.98 1.81
CA LEU A 329 -24.65 1.52 2.59
C LEU A 329 -25.04 0.88 3.92
N ASP A 330 -26.04 1.41 4.62
CA ASP A 330 -26.48 0.91 5.92
C ASP A 330 -27.15 -0.47 5.80
N ASP A 331 -27.95 -0.69 4.76
CA ASP A 331 -28.57 -2.00 4.48
C ASP A 331 -27.53 -3.05 4.06
N LEU A 332 -26.52 -2.65 3.27
CA LEU A 332 -25.40 -3.51 2.91
C LEU A 332 -24.59 -3.89 4.16
N TRP A 333 -24.29 -2.92 5.02
CA TRP A 333 -23.56 -3.16 6.26
C TRP A 333 -24.33 -4.05 7.23
N SER A 334 -25.64 -3.81 7.39
CA SER A 334 -26.52 -4.66 8.21
C SER A 334 -26.53 -6.10 7.71
N SER A 335 -26.58 -6.29 6.38
CA SER A 335 -26.49 -7.61 5.75
C SER A 335 -25.14 -8.29 5.99
N TYR A 336 -24.04 -7.53 5.96
CA TYR A 336 -22.70 -8.01 6.30
C TYR A 336 -22.61 -8.50 7.75
N MET A 337 -23.09 -7.71 8.71
CA MET A 337 -23.08 -8.08 10.13
C MET A 337 -23.95 -9.31 10.39
N ALA A 338 -25.15 -9.36 9.81
CA ALA A 338 -26.03 -10.52 9.88
C ALA A 338 -25.38 -11.78 9.28
N TYR A 339 -24.65 -11.66 8.17
CA TYR A 339 -23.92 -12.76 7.53
C TYR A 339 -22.89 -13.41 8.47
N TYR A 340 -22.23 -12.60 9.30
CA TYR A 340 -21.27 -13.07 10.31
C TYR A 340 -21.90 -13.33 11.69
N GLY A 341 -23.23 -13.31 11.80
CA GLY A 341 -23.97 -13.63 13.03
C GLY A 341 -23.85 -12.56 14.12
N ARG A 342 -23.64 -11.30 13.73
CA ARG A 342 -23.61 -10.14 14.62
C ARG A 342 -24.88 -9.32 14.38
N PHE A 343 -25.66 -9.10 15.43
CA PHE A 343 -26.91 -8.33 15.41
C PHE A 343 -26.84 -7.23 16.45
#